data_AF-A0A8T1UME4-F1
#
_entry.id   AF-A0A8T1UME4-F1
#
_cell.length_a   1.000
_cell.length_b   1.000
_cell.length_c   1.000
_cell.angle_alpha   90.00
_cell.angle_beta   90.00
_cell.angle_gamma   90.00
#
_symmetry.space_group_name_H-M   'P 1'
#
loop_
_entity.id
_entity.type
_entity.pdbx_description
1 polymer ?
#
loop_
_entity_poly.entity_id
_entity_poly.type
_entity_poly.pdbx_seq_one_letter_code
_entity_poly.pdbx_strand_id
1 'polypeptide(L)'
;MSYGEGGEDSWFESVPDLPEDWDGPGNVVRWGGKSMEVAVRRRHYKVARWLKEYVPYESTEEELDTMVEIAVNDGAMEFAEYLMPADREILEYIHERSKPKAVEWVLEREDVKKNQDFGAYAIVIAAVHGNLDLMQRVARTRN
;
A
#
# COMPACT_ATOMS: atom_id res chain seq x y z
N MET A 1 -2.82 30.10 -32.78
CA MET A 1 -3.02 29.10 -31.71
C MET A 1 -2.60 29.77 -30.42
N SER A 2 -3.59 30.11 -29.60
CA SER A 2 -3.39 30.69 -28.28
C SER A 2 -2.82 29.61 -27.38
N TYR A 3 -1.75 29.92 -26.64
CA TYR A 3 -1.35 29.08 -25.52
C TYR A 3 -2.52 29.10 -24.53
N GLY A 4 -3.13 27.93 -24.34
CA GLY A 4 -4.17 27.75 -23.34
C GLY A 4 -3.56 27.97 -21.97
N GLU A 5 -4.23 28.78 -21.15
CA GLU A 5 -3.91 29.05 -19.76
C GLU A 5 -3.59 27.74 -19.05
N GLY A 6 -2.37 27.67 -18.49
CA GLY A 6 -1.98 26.59 -17.61
C GLY A 6 -2.93 26.59 -16.43
N GLY A 7 -3.75 25.54 -16.35
CA GLY A 7 -4.66 25.32 -15.23
C GLY A 7 -3.85 25.33 -13.94
N GLU A 8 -4.30 26.17 -13.02
CA GLU A 8 -3.70 26.42 -11.71
C GLU A 8 -3.31 25.10 -11.02
N ASP A 9 -2.10 25.11 -10.48
CA ASP A 9 -1.40 24.03 -9.81
C ASP A 9 -2.20 23.44 -8.63
N SER A 10 -3.18 22.57 -8.88
CA SER A 10 -3.86 21.79 -7.84
C SER A 10 -3.02 20.57 -7.38
N TRP A 11 -1.70 20.62 -7.59
CA TRP A 11 -0.77 19.51 -7.50
C TRP A 11 0.19 19.76 -6.35
N PHE A 12 -0.07 19.09 -5.22
CA PHE A 12 0.76 19.08 -4.02
C PHE A 12 0.75 20.45 -3.32
N GLU A 13 0.38 20.54 -2.04
CA GLU A 13 1.33 20.44 -0.95
C GLU A 13 0.56 20.76 0.34
N SER A 14 0.69 19.94 1.37
CA SER A 14 0.32 20.41 2.70
C SER A 14 1.38 21.41 3.15
N VAL A 15 1.01 22.68 3.21
CA VAL A 15 1.85 23.74 3.79
C VAL A 15 1.72 23.66 5.30
N PRO A 16 2.83 23.57 6.07
CA PRO A 16 2.75 23.68 7.51
C PRO A 16 2.22 25.07 7.91
N ASP A 17 1.28 25.13 8.85
CA ASP A 17 0.86 26.41 9.43
C ASP A 17 2.05 27.01 10.21
N LEU A 18 2.64 28.07 9.65
CA LEU A 18 3.72 28.81 10.30
C LEU A 18 3.15 30.02 11.05
N PRO A 19 3.67 30.35 12.24
CA PRO A 19 3.34 31.59 12.94
C PRO A 19 3.64 32.83 12.07
N GLU A 20 2.82 33.87 12.17
CA GLU A 20 3.00 35.13 11.41
C GLU A 20 4.37 35.79 11.66
N ASP A 21 5.02 35.50 12.79
CA ASP A 21 6.30 36.06 13.23
C ASP A 21 7.50 35.12 13.01
N TRP A 22 7.35 34.07 12.21
CA TRP A 22 8.43 33.12 11.94
C TRP A 22 9.56 33.75 11.08
N ASP A 23 10.76 33.87 11.67
CA ASP A 23 12.00 34.39 11.04
C ASP A 23 13.17 33.37 11.14
N GLY A 24 12.84 32.08 11.19
CA GLY A 24 13.79 31.01 11.55
C GLY A 24 14.70 30.53 10.41
N PRO A 25 15.88 29.93 10.71
CA PRO A 25 16.84 29.43 9.72
C PRO A 25 16.47 28.04 9.13
N GLY A 26 15.19 27.64 9.22
CA GLY A 26 14.75 26.26 8.95
C GLY A 26 14.27 26.04 7.52
N ASN A 27 14.46 24.82 6.99
CA ASN A 27 13.85 24.43 5.71
C ASN A 27 12.34 24.24 5.89
N VAL A 28 11.54 25.02 5.18
CA VAL A 28 10.11 24.73 5.00
C VAL A 28 10.01 23.60 3.97
N VAL A 29 9.80 22.38 4.45
CA VAL A 29 9.61 21.24 3.56
C VAL A 29 8.13 21.12 3.26
N ARG A 30 7.79 21.24 1.98
CA ARG A 30 6.46 20.96 1.48
C ARG A 30 6.36 19.46 1.25
N TRP A 31 5.41 18.83 1.94
CA TRP A 31 5.22 17.39 1.84
C TRP A 31 3.95 17.10 1.06
N GLY A 32 4.05 16.13 0.16
CA GLY A 32 2.94 15.66 -0.64
C GLY A 32 2.88 14.13 -0.64
N GLY A 33 1.75 13.58 -1.09
CA GLY A 33 1.52 12.13 -1.18
C GLY A 33 2.61 11.40 -1.95
N LYS A 34 3.29 12.09 -2.89
CA LYS A 34 4.37 11.52 -3.70
C LYS A 34 5.53 10.98 -2.88
N SER A 35 5.88 11.61 -1.77
CA SER A 35 6.98 11.14 -0.91
C SER A 35 6.66 9.79 -0.29
N MET A 36 5.43 9.62 0.18
CA MET A 36 4.96 8.37 0.76
C MET A 36 4.82 7.29 -0.33
N GLU A 37 4.20 7.62 -1.46
CA GLU A 37 4.07 6.72 -2.62
C GLU A 37 5.44 6.21 -3.11
N VAL A 38 6.44 7.09 -3.22
CA VAL A 38 7.80 6.72 -3.61
C VAL A 38 8.44 5.79 -2.57
N ALA A 39 8.28 6.08 -1.28
CA ALA A 39 8.78 5.20 -0.22
C ALA A 39 8.15 3.79 -0.30
N VAL A 40 6.84 3.71 -0.55
CA VAL A 40 6.11 2.45 -0.72
C VAL A 40 6.57 1.70 -1.97
N ARG A 41 6.67 2.36 -3.13
CA ARG A 41 7.18 1.76 -4.38
C ARG A 41 8.61 1.25 -4.25
N ARG A 42 9.43 1.87 -3.39
CA ARG A 42 10.80 1.44 -3.07
C ARG A 42 10.86 0.44 -1.91
N ARG A 43 9.72 -0.01 -1.38
CA ARG A 43 9.61 -0.99 -0.28
C ARG A 43 10.25 -0.50 1.02
N HIS A 44 10.25 0.81 1.24
CA HIS A 44 10.76 1.46 2.44
C HIS A 44 9.62 1.73 3.43
N TYR A 45 8.93 0.68 3.85
CA TYR A 45 7.69 0.77 4.63
C TYR A 45 7.84 1.49 5.97
N LYS A 46 9.01 1.41 6.61
CA LYS A 46 9.29 2.19 7.84
C LYS A 46 9.31 3.69 7.58
N VAL A 47 9.86 4.11 6.43
CA VAL A 47 9.86 5.52 6.00
C VAL A 47 8.44 5.96 5.65
N ALA A 48 7.72 5.13 4.89
CA ALA A 48 6.32 5.43 4.53
C ALA A 48 5.42 5.56 5.78
N ARG A 49 5.59 4.69 6.78
CA ARG A 49 4.88 4.77 8.06
C ARG A 49 5.20 6.05 8.81
N TRP A 50 6.49 6.38 8.93
CA TRP A 50 6.90 7.64 9.57
C TRP A 50 6.30 8.85 8.84
N LEU A 51 6.26 8.84 7.50
CA LEU A 51 5.61 9.91 6.74
C LEU A 51 4.12 9.99 7.06
N LYS A 52 3.38 8.88 7.10
CA LYS A 52 1.94 8.88 7.44
C LYS A 52 1.67 9.39 8.86
N GLU A 53 2.53 9.06 9.82
CA GLU A 53 2.35 9.43 11.23
C GLU A 53 2.71 10.89 11.53
N TYR A 54 3.69 11.47 10.84
CA TYR A 54 4.30 12.75 11.23
C TYR A 54 4.19 13.88 10.21
N VAL A 55 3.69 13.61 9.00
CA VAL A 55 3.52 14.64 7.97
C VAL A 55 2.06 15.08 7.90
N PRO A 56 1.75 16.39 7.86
CA PRO A 56 0.39 16.90 7.82
C PRO A 56 -0.27 16.73 6.43
N TYR A 57 -0.12 15.56 5.80
CA TYR A 57 -0.70 15.25 4.51
C TYR A 57 -1.68 14.08 4.65
N GLU A 58 -2.94 14.33 4.30
CA GLU A 58 -3.94 13.28 4.21
C GLU A 58 -3.92 12.69 2.81
N SER A 59 -3.74 11.37 2.73
CA SER A 59 -3.71 10.66 1.46
C SER A 59 -5.11 10.58 0.86
N THR A 60 -5.21 10.68 -0.46
CA THR A 60 -6.48 10.41 -1.13
C THR A 60 -6.79 8.91 -1.09
N GLU A 61 -8.06 8.53 -1.34
CA GLU A 61 -8.46 7.12 -1.45
C GLU A 61 -7.65 6.39 -2.54
N GLU A 62 -7.45 7.01 -3.70
CA GLU A 62 -6.67 6.44 -4.81
C GLU A 62 -5.19 6.20 -4.42
N GLU A 63 -4.59 7.13 -3.68
CA GLU A 63 -3.23 6.96 -3.17
C GLU A 63 -3.15 5.83 -2.14
N LEU A 64 -4.12 5.76 -1.21
CA LEU A 64 -4.20 4.68 -0.23
C LEU A 64 -4.36 3.32 -0.92
N ASP A 65 -5.27 3.20 -1.88
CA ASP A 65 -5.49 1.97 -2.65
C ASP A 65 -4.20 1.51 -3.33
N THR A 66 -3.51 2.44 -4.01
CA THR A 66 -2.23 2.15 -4.66
C THR A 66 -1.18 1.67 -3.66
N MET A 67 -1.09 2.32 -2.49
CA MET A 67 -0.11 1.98 -1.47
C MET A 67 -0.39 0.64 -0.80
N VAL A 68 -1.67 0.34 -0.53
CA VAL A 68 -2.14 -0.95 -0.01
C VAL A 68 -1.83 -2.06 -1.01
N GLU A 69 -2.18 -1.88 -2.29
CA GLU A 69 -1.89 -2.86 -3.35
C GLU A 69 -0.41 -3.21 -3.39
N ILE A 70 0.47 -2.20 -3.41
CA ILE A 70 1.92 -2.43 -3.42
C ILE A 70 2.37 -3.18 -2.16
N ALA A 71 1.88 -2.80 -0.98
CA ALA A 71 2.30 -3.40 0.29
C ALA A 71 1.85 -4.86 0.41
N VAL A 72 0.58 -5.15 0.08
CA VAL A 72 0.00 -6.50 0.09
C VAL A 72 0.81 -7.41 -0.83
N ASN A 73 1.03 -7.01 -2.07
CA ASN A 73 1.71 -7.84 -3.06
C ASN A 73 3.21 -8.00 -2.78
N ASP A 74 3.82 -7.09 -2.02
CA ASP A 74 5.20 -7.26 -1.54
C ASP A 74 5.32 -8.19 -0.32
N GLY A 75 4.20 -8.53 0.33
CA GLY A 75 4.15 -9.29 1.57
C GLY A 75 4.43 -8.45 2.83
N ALA A 76 4.21 -7.13 2.75
CA ALA A 76 4.35 -6.18 3.85
C ALA A 76 3.04 -6.02 4.63
N MET A 77 2.48 -7.16 5.09
CA MET A 77 1.10 -7.26 5.56
C MET A 77 0.76 -6.35 6.74
N GLU A 78 1.67 -6.22 7.72
CA GLU A 78 1.47 -5.30 8.86
C GLU A 78 1.35 -3.83 8.42
N PHE A 79 2.09 -3.43 7.39
CA PHE A 79 2.02 -2.08 6.85
C PHE A 79 0.79 -1.90 5.96
N ALA A 80 0.40 -2.93 5.20
CA ALA A 80 -0.84 -2.93 4.44
C ALA A 80 -2.05 -2.77 5.36
N GLU A 81 -2.17 -3.61 6.41
CA GLU A 81 -3.25 -3.52 7.40
C GLU A 81 -3.34 -2.15 8.07
N TYR A 82 -2.19 -1.53 8.37
CA TYR A 82 -2.16 -0.18 8.92
C TYR A 82 -2.77 0.88 7.99
N LEU A 83 -2.68 0.69 6.67
CA LEU A 83 -3.22 1.62 5.66
C LEU A 83 -4.62 1.22 5.15
N MET A 84 -5.14 0.06 5.54
CA MET A 84 -6.39 -0.47 4.99
C MET A 84 -7.56 0.51 5.22
N PRO A 85 -8.34 0.82 4.18
CA PRO A 85 -9.63 1.47 4.33
C PRO A 85 -10.58 0.60 5.16
N ALA A 86 -11.45 1.21 5.95
CA ALA A 86 -12.31 0.50 6.90
C ALA A 86 -13.38 -0.38 6.25
N ASP A 87 -13.74 -0.11 4.99
CA ASP A 87 -14.77 -0.77 4.21
C ASP A 87 -14.20 -1.75 3.17
N ARG A 88 -12.89 -2.02 3.20
CA ARG A 88 -12.19 -2.87 2.23
C ARG A 88 -11.60 -4.11 2.88
N GLU A 89 -11.54 -5.19 2.11
CA GLU A 89 -10.86 -6.42 2.52
C GLU A 89 -9.49 -6.54 1.86
N ILE A 90 -8.50 -7.03 2.61
CA ILE A 90 -7.12 -7.18 2.12
C ILE A 90 -7.01 -8.11 0.89
N LEU A 91 -7.99 -9.02 0.72
CA LEU A 91 -8.05 -9.96 -0.40
C LEU A 91 -8.36 -9.27 -1.74
N GLU A 92 -9.04 -8.12 -1.71
CA GLU A 92 -9.35 -7.34 -2.92
C GLU A 92 -8.08 -6.85 -3.62
N TYR A 93 -6.96 -6.78 -2.91
CA TYR A 93 -5.68 -6.25 -3.40
C TYR A 93 -4.67 -7.34 -3.80
N ILE A 94 -4.95 -8.62 -3.57
CA ILE A 94 -4.03 -9.72 -3.90
C ILE A 94 -4.16 -10.08 -5.39
N HIS A 95 -3.03 -10.21 -6.09
CA HIS A 95 -3.01 -10.64 -7.49
C HIS A 95 -1.91 -11.69 -7.77
N GLU A 96 -1.84 -12.21 -8.98
CA GLU A 96 -1.03 -13.39 -9.33
C GLU A 96 0.49 -13.22 -9.18
N ARG A 97 0.96 -11.98 -8.98
CA ARG A 97 2.39 -11.67 -8.77
C ARG A 97 2.71 -11.32 -7.32
N SER A 98 1.76 -11.48 -6.40
CA SER A 98 2.06 -11.35 -4.97
C SER A 98 3.19 -12.27 -4.58
N LYS A 99 4.03 -11.83 -3.64
CA LYS A 99 5.00 -12.74 -3.03
C LYS A 99 4.27 -13.84 -2.25
N PRO A 100 4.87 -15.05 -2.14
CA PRO A 100 4.31 -16.15 -1.36
C PRO A 100 3.95 -15.78 0.08
N LYS A 101 4.69 -14.83 0.67
CA LYS A 101 4.44 -14.33 2.03
C LYS A 101 3.04 -13.75 2.22
N ALA A 102 2.46 -13.11 1.21
CA ALA A 102 1.09 -12.60 1.29
C ALA A 102 0.08 -13.75 1.43
N VAL A 103 0.28 -14.82 0.67
CA VAL A 103 -0.56 -16.03 0.72
C VAL A 103 -0.40 -16.74 2.07
N GLU A 104 0.83 -16.88 2.57
CA GLU A 104 1.10 -17.50 3.87
C GLU A 104 0.38 -16.76 5.00
N TRP A 105 0.49 -15.43 5.01
CA TRP A 105 -0.17 -14.61 6.02
C TRP A 105 -1.69 -14.76 5.98
N VAL A 106 -2.28 -14.85 4.79
CA VAL A 106 -3.73 -15.08 4.63
C VAL A 106 -4.14 -16.50 5.08
N LEU A 107 -3.35 -17.53 4.76
CA LEU A 107 -3.63 -18.92 5.15
C LEU A 107 -3.56 -19.14 6.67
N GLU A 108 -2.77 -18.33 7.38
CA GLU A 108 -2.69 -18.35 8.84
C GLU A 108 -3.97 -17.82 9.50
N ARG A 109 -4.80 -17.06 8.78
CA ARG A 109 -6.07 -16.53 9.27
C ARG A 109 -7.24 -17.46 8.91
N GLU A 110 -8.09 -17.78 9.89
CA GLU A 110 -9.16 -18.77 9.71
C GLU A 110 -10.35 -18.28 8.87
N ASP A 111 -10.55 -16.96 8.81
CA ASP A 111 -11.61 -16.28 8.07
C ASP A 111 -11.48 -16.46 6.55
N VAL A 112 -10.25 -16.52 6.02
CA VAL A 112 -10.01 -16.53 4.57
C VAL A 112 -9.93 -17.93 3.95
N LYS A 113 -9.76 -18.98 4.75
CA LYS A 113 -9.63 -20.37 4.25
C LYS A 113 -10.80 -20.86 3.38
N LYS A 114 -11.94 -20.15 3.39
CA LYS A 114 -13.18 -20.51 2.68
C LYS A 114 -13.36 -19.76 1.35
N ASN A 115 -12.47 -18.83 1.01
CA ASN A 115 -12.57 -18.07 -0.23
C ASN A 115 -11.99 -18.89 -1.41
N GLN A 116 -12.89 -19.39 -2.26
CA GLN A 116 -12.52 -20.26 -3.39
C GLN A 116 -11.66 -19.53 -4.44
N ASP A 117 -11.95 -18.26 -4.70
CA ASP A 117 -11.22 -17.45 -5.68
C ASP A 117 -9.79 -17.18 -5.20
N PHE A 118 -9.61 -16.89 -3.90
CA PHE A 118 -8.30 -16.78 -3.29
C PHE A 118 -7.51 -18.09 -3.39
N GLY A 119 -8.16 -19.25 -3.19
CA GLY A 119 -7.52 -20.56 -3.35
C GLY A 119 -6.89 -20.75 -4.73
N ALA A 120 -7.56 -20.31 -5.80
CA ALA A 120 -7.00 -20.37 -7.16
C ALA A 120 -5.79 -19.44 -7.32
N TYR A 121 -5.87 -18.19 -6.85
CA TYR A 121 -4.74 -17.26 -6.86
C TYR A 121 -3.54 -17.81 -6.08
N ALA A 122 -3.77 -18.37 -4.90
CA ALA A 122 -2.75 -18.93 -4.04
C ALA A 122 -1.98 -20.09 -4.72
N ILE A 123 -2.67 -20.94 -5.48
CA ILE A 123 -2.02 -21.99 -6.29
C ILE A 123 -1.16 -21.38 -7.40
N VAL A 124 -1.68 -20.38 -8.12
CA VAL A 124 -0.92 -19.69 -9.19
C VAL A 124 0.33 -19.02 -8.63
N ILE A 125 0.19 -18.26 -7.55
CA ILE A 125 1.30 -17.59 -6.86
C ILE A 125 2.36 -18.61 -6.44
N ALA A 126 1.95 -19.72 -5.81
CA ALA A 126 2.88 -20.76 -5.41
C ALA A 126 3.62 -21.38 -6.61
N ALA A 127 2.92 -21.61 -7.73
CA ALA A 127 3.53 -22.15 -8.95
C ALA A 127 4.52 -21.16 -9.60
N VAL A 128 4.17 -19.88 -9.72
CA VAL A 128 5.03 -18.82 -10.28
C VAL A 128 6.35 -18.72 -9.51
N HIS A 129 6.29 -18.90 -8.20
CA HIS A 129 7.45 -18.84 -7.32
C HIS A 129 8.16 -20.19 -7.10
N GLY A 130 7.69 -21.28 -7.73
CA GLY A 130 8.25 -22.62 -7.55
C GLY A 130 8.13 -23.15 -6.11
N ASN A 131 7.15 -22.66 -5.34
CA ASN A 131 6.96 -22.99 -3.93
C ASN A 131 6.00 -24.19 -3.76
N LEU A 132 6.52 -25.40 -3.97
CA LEU A 132 5.75 -26.64 -3.88
C LEU A 132 5.10 -26.85 -2.50
N ASP A 133 5.78 -26.48 -1.43
CA ASP A 133 5.25 -26.61 -0.06
C ASP A 133 3.98 -25.76 0.13
N LEU A 134 4.04 -24.49 -0.25
CA LEU A 134 2.89 -23.60 -0.19
C LEU A 134 1.72 -24.14 -1.03
N MET A 135 2.00 -24.60 -2.26
CA MET A 135 0.98 -25.18 -3.14
C MET A 135 0.29 -26.39 -2.49
N GLN A 136 1.06 -27.28 -1.84
CA GLN A 136 0.50 -28.43 -1.12
C GLN A 136 -0.30 -28.02 0.11
N ARG A 137 0.12 -27.00 0.85
CA ARG A 137 -0.64 -26.45 1.98
C ARG A 137 -1.99 -25.87 1.52
N VAL A 138 -1.98 -25.07 0.45
CA VAL A 138 -3.21 -24.51 -0.15
C VAL A 138 -4.14 -25.64 -0.59
N ALA A 139 -3.66 -26.63 -1.34
CA ALA A 139 -4.47 -27.74 -1.84
C ALA A 139 -5.09 -28.62 -0.73
N ARG A 140 -4.49 -28.64 0.47
CA ARG A 140 -5.01 -29.37 1.64
C ARG A 140 -6.02 -28.55 2.45
N THR A 141 -6.10 -27.25 2.22
CA THR A 141 -7.06 -26.38 2.89
C THR A 141 -8.44 -26.73 2.32
N ARG A 142 -9.24 -27.48 3.08
CA ARG A 142 -10.59 -27.87 2.68
C ARG A 142 -11.51 -26.65 2.81
N ASN A 143 -12.11 -26.23 1.70
CA ASN A 143 -13.25 -25.31 1.66
C ASN A 143 -14.47 -25.93 2.37
#